data_AF-A0A7W1L2K9-F1
#
_entry.id   AF-A0A7W1L2K9-F1
#
_cell.length_a   1.000
_cell.length_b   1.000
_cell.length_c   1.000
_cell.angle_alpha   90.00
_cell.angle_beta   90.00
_cell.angle_gamma   90.00
#
_symmetry.space_group_name_H-M   'P 1'
#
loop_
_entity.id
_entity.type
_entity.pdbx_description
1 polymer ?
#
loop_
_entity_poly.entity_id
_entity_poly.type
_entity_poly.pdbx_seq_one_letter_code
_entity_poly.pdbx_strand_id
1 'polypeptide(L)'
;MSIQARGRNPVYDVVVVGSGAAGGITAKVLVERGLRVAMIEAGALRDPLKDFAYHEPFPYDKPLRGLDEKTSEQAIVKERYSFIKNPDEPYSTPTELPYDWFRARNVGGRTMFWGRFINRFHQTDLKGYSNDGQGKDWPISYADV
;
A
#
# COMPACT_ATOMS: atom_id res chain seq x y z
N MET A 1 -44.23 -3.42 -17.92
CA MET A 1 -43.23 -2.59 -17.22
C MET A 1 -43.02 -3.22 -15.84
N SER A 2 -42.03 -4.09 -15.69
CA SER A 2 -41.82 -4.85 -14.44
C SER A 2 -41.01 -4.02 -13.45
N ILE A 3 -41.63 -3.64 -12.33
CA ILE A 3 -40.91 -3.12 -11.16
C ILE A 3 -40.11 -4.30 -10.59
N GLN A 4 -38.81 -4.36 -10.89
CA GLN A 4 -37.89 -5.15 -10.08
C GLN A 4 -37.81 -4.48 -8.71
N ALA A 5 -38.35 -5.12 -7.69
CA ALA A 5 -38.08 -4.74 -6.31
C ALA A 5 -36.55 -4.76 -6.14
N ARG A 6 -35.93 -3.58 -6.01
CA ARG A 6 -34.51 -3.50 -5.64
C ARG A 6 -34.39 -4.22 -4.30
N GLY A 7 -33.75 -5.40 -4.29
CA GLY A 7 -33.48 -6.13 -3.06
C GLY A 7 -32.85 -5.19 -2.04
N ARG A 8 -33.18 -5.37 -0.75
CA ARG A 8 -32.59 -4.55 0.32
C ARG A 8 -31.06 -4.57 0.17
N ASN A 9 -30.45 -3.38 0.11
CA ASN A 9 -29.01 -3.27 0.16
C ASN A 9 -28.48 -4.01 1.39
N PRO A 10 -27.42 -4.82 1.27
CA PRO A 10 -26.84 -5.48 2.41
C PRO A 10 -26.40 -4.43 3.45
N VAL A 11 -26.80 -4.64 4.71
CA VAL A 11 -26.32 -3.83 5.84
C VAL A 11 -25.00 -4.43 6.30
N TYR A 12 -24.01 -3.58 6.55
CA TYR A 12 -22.70 -3.97 7.08
C TYR A 12 -22.50 -3.26 8.42
N ASP A 13 -21.81 -3.91 9.34
CA ASP A 13 -21.48 -3.35 10.65
C ASP A 13 -20.29 -2.38 10.54
N VAL A 14 -19.34 -2.69 9.64
CA VAL A 14 -18.13 -1.91 9.42
C VAL A 14 -17.83 -1.79 7.93
N VAL A 15 -17.36 -0.62 7.51
CA VAL A 15 -16.79 -0.38 6.19
C VAL A 15 -15.29 -0.08 6.34
N VAL A 16 -14.46 -0.90 5.70
CA VAL A 16 -13.00 -0.70 5.60
C VAL A 16 -12.69 -0.08 4.24
N VAL A 17 -12.10 1.12 4.25
CA VAL A 17 -11.70 1.82 3.04
C VAL A 17 -10.21 1.59 2.77
N GLY A 18 -9.92 0.86 1.69
CA GLY A 18 -8.58 0.43 1.30
C GLY A 18 -8.29 -0.99 1.76
N SER A 19 -7.81 -1.82 0.83
CA SER A 19 -7.51 -3.24 1.03
C SER A 19 -6.01 -3.53 1.17
N GLY A 20 -5.24 -2.52 1.58
CA GLY A 20 -3.81 -2.63 1.87
C GLY A 20 -3.52 -3.46 3.13
N ALA A 21 -2.25 -3.49 3.55
CA ALA A 21 -1.79 -4.26 4.72
C ALA A 21 -2.69 -4.09 5.95
N ALA A 22 -2.93 -2.83 6.34
CA ALA A 22 -3.75 -2.51 7.51
C ALA A 22 -5.22 -2.90 7.30
N GLY A 23 -5.82 -2.48 6.18
CA GLY A 23 -7.23 -2.74 5.90
C GLY A 23 -7.56 -4.23 5.79
N GLY A 24 -6.70 -5.02 5.16
CA GLY A 24 -6.84 -6.47 5.06
C GLY A 24 -6.81 -7.15 6.43
N ILE A 25 -5.86 -6.79 7.30
CA ILE A 25 -5.78 -7.31 8.67
C ILE A 25 -6.98 -6.87 9.51
N THR A 26 -7.37 -5.60 9.43
CA THR A 26 -8.57 -5.08 10.12
C THR A 26 -9.82 -5.85 9.69
N ALA A 27 -10.05 -6.02 8.38
CA ALA A 27 -11.19 -6.77 7.87
C ALA A 27 -11.18 -8.22 8.36
N LYS A 28 -10.02 -8.90 8.29
CA LYS A 28 -9.85 -10.28 8.79
C LYS A 28 -10.26 -10.39 10.27
N VAL A 29 -9.67 -9.57 11.13
CA VAL A 29 -9.92 -9.63 12.59
C VAL A 29 -11.39 -9.38 12.91
N LEU A 30 -12.03 -8.42 12.24
CA LEU A 30 -13.44 -8.10 12.46
C LEU A 30 -14.38 -9.20 11.95
N VAL A 31 -14.11 -9.77 10.77
CA VAL A 31 -14.90 -10.88 10.23
C VAL A 31 -14.77 -12.12 11.12
N GLU A 32 -13.57 -12.44 11.62
CA GLU A 32 -13.35 -13.56 12.56
C GLU A 32 -14.08 -13.37 13.90
N ARG A 33 -14.41 -12.12 14.26
CA ARG A 33 -15.24 -11.78 15.42
C ARG A 33 -16.75 -11.81 15.11
N GLY A 34 -17.13 -12.21 13.90
CA GLY A 34 -18.53 -12.36 13.48
C GLY A 34 -19.18 -11.10 12.90
N LEU A 35 -18.42 -10.02 12.66
CA LEU A 35 -18.97 -8.80 12.06
C LEU A 35 -19.12 -8.93 10.54
N ARG A 36 -20.15 -8.29 9.99
CA ARG A 36 -20.35 -8.12 8.55
C ARG A 36 -19.55 -6.92 8.07
N VAL A 37 -18.43 -7.17 7.41
CA VAL A 37 -17.52 -6.11 6.95
C VAL A 37 -17.64 -5.93 5.44
N ALA A 38 -17.84 -4.70 4.99
CA ALA A 38 -17.60 -4.31 3.60
C ALA A 38 -16.19 -3.75 3.47
N MET A 39 -15.43 -4.19 2.47
CA MET A 39 -14.12 -3.62 2.15
C MET A 39 -14.16 -3.08 0.73
N ILE A 40 -13.72 -1.83 0.56
CA ILE A 40 -13.68 -1.17 -0.75
C ILE A 40 -12.24 -0.79 -1.10
N GLU A 41 -11.89 -0.92 -2.38
CA GLU A 41 -10.56 -0.63 -2.90
C GLU A 41 -10.69 0.21 -4.17
N ALA A 42 -9.81 1.20 -4.32
CA ALA A 42 -9.83 2.12 -5.46
C ALA A 42 -9.20 1.52 -6.72
N GLY A 43 -8.41 0.45 -6.58
CA GLY A 43 -7.72 -0.20 -7.68
C GLY A 43 -8.17 -1.61 -8.00
N ALA A 44 -7.55 -2.18 -9.04
CA ALA A 44 -7.89 -3.50 -9.56
C ALA A 44 -7.46 -4.64 -8.63
N LEU A 45 -8.22 -5.73 -8.67
CA LEU A 45 -7.73 -7.04 -8.23
C LEU A 45 -6.64 -7.49 -9.20
N ARG A 46 -5.49 -7.90 -8.67
CA ARG A 46 -4.33 -8.32 -9.46
C ARG A 46 -4.19 -9.83 -9.46
N ASP A 47 -3.71 -10.37 -10.56
CA ASP A 47 -3.30 -11.77 -10.70
C ASP A 47 -1.80 -11.89 -10.41
N PRO A 48 -1.39 -12.48 -9.27
CA PRO A 48 0.02 -12.61 -8.90
C PRO A 48 0.89 -13.28 -9.95
N LEU A 49 0.35 -14.24 -10.72
CA LEU A 49 1.12 -14.98 -11.71
C LEU A 49 1.32 -14.19 -13.01
N LYS A 50 0.49 -13.19 -13.28
CA LYS A 50 0.56 -12.38 -14.52
C LYS A 50 1.10 -10.97 -14.27
N ASP A 51 0.59 -10.30 -13.25
CA ASP A 51 0.87 -8.89 -12.97
C ASP A 51 2.19 -8.69 -12.22
N PHE A 52 2.69 -9.74 -11.56
CA PHE A 52 3.84 -9.67 -10.66
C PHE A 52 4.89 -10.73 -11.01
N ALA A 53 5.41 -10.68 -12.24
CA ALA A 53 6.59 -11.43 -12.67
C ALA A 53 7.86 -10.93 -11.94
N TYR A 54 7.92 -11.12 -10.62
CA TYR A 54 9.02 -10.67 -9.75
C TYR A 54 10.36 -11.33 -10.06
N HIS A 55 10.34 -12.44 -10.80
CA HIS A 55 11.50 -13.27 -11.08
C HIS A 55 11.65 -13.63 -12.57
N GLU A 56 10.83 -13.06 -13.45
CA GLU A 56 10.95 -13.27 -14.89
C GLU A 56 10.95 -11.94 -15.67
N PRO A 57 12.03 -11.66 -16.43
CA PRO A 57 13.30 -12.40 -16.47
C PRO A 57 14.08 -12.29 -15.14
N PHE A 58 14.96 -13.27 -14.85
CA PHE A 58 15.85 -13.16 -13.69
C PHE A 58 16.75 -11.92 -13.83
N PRO A 59 17.29 -11.37 -12.72
CA PRO A 59 18.19 -10.21 -12.80
C PRO A 59 19.37 -10.41 -13.76
N TYR A 60 19.79 -11.67 -13.97
CA TYR A 60 20.88 -12.02 -14.88
C TYR A 60 20.51 -12.02 -16.37
N ASP A 61 19.23 -12.16 -16.67
CA ASP A 61 18.66 -12.21 -18.03
C ASP A 61 18.17 -10.82 -18.49
N LYS A 62 18.31 -9.79 -17.64
CA LYS A 62 17.90 -8.43 -17.99
C LYS A 62 18.81 -7.87 -19.10
N PRO A 63 18.24 -7.33 -20.20
CA PRO A 63 19.03 -6.79 -21.32
C PRO A 63 20.01 -5.68 -20.94
N LEU A 64 19.71 -4.93 -19.88
CA LEU A 64 20.52 -3.80 -19.40
C LEU A 64 21.48 -4.16 -18.27
N ARG A 65 21.62 -5.46 -17.95
CA ARG A 65 22.49 -5.89 -16.86
C ARG A 65 23.96 -5.56 -17.17
N GLY A 66 24.60 -4.82 -16.26
CA GLY A 66 26.01 -4.47 -16.39
C GLY A 66 26.29 -3.37 -17.41
N LEU A 67 25.24 -2.76 -17.99
CA LEU A 67 25.34 -1.58 -18.83
C LEU A 67 25.07 -0.34 -17.99
N ASP A 68 25.91 0.68 -18.14
CA ASP A 68 25.80 1.98 -17.45
C ASP A 68 24.78 2.92 -18.15
N GLU A 69 23.97 2.35 -19.05
CA GLU A 69 22.95 3.08 -19.78
C GLU A 69 21.81 3.45 -18.83
N LYS A 70 21.69 4.74 -18.53
CA LYS A 70 20.64 5.37 -17.71
C LYS A 70 19.22 5.21 -18.27
N THR A 71 19.01 4.34 -19.24
CA THR A 71 17.78 4.24 -20.01
C THR A 71 16.87 3.16 -19.44
N SER A 72 15.65 3.56 -19.14
CA SER A 72 14.44 2.72 -19.05
C SER A 72 14.14 1.89 -17.80
N GLU A 73 15.06 1.57 -16.88
CA GLU A 73 14.67 0.69 -15.76
C GLU A 73 13.61 1.34 -14.85
N GLN A 74 13.73 2.65 -14.62
CA GLN A 74 12.69 3.45 -13.95
C GLN A 74 11.40 3.55 -14.78
N ALA A 75 11.48 3.54 -16.11
CA ALA A 75 10.31 3.56 -16.99
C ALA A 75 9.55 2.23 -16.93
N ILE A 76 10.27 1.10 -16.94
CA ILE A 76 9.72 -0.26 -16.84
C ILE A 76 9.06 -0.49 -15.47
N VAL A 77 9.69 -0.02 -14.39
CA VAL A 77 9.11 -0.06 -13.04
C VAL A 77 7.84 0.79 -12.96
N LYS A 78 7.83 1.97 -13.58
CA LYS A 78 6.66 2.87 -13.63
C LYS A 78 5.51 2.33 -14.48
N GLU A 79 5.80 1.50 -15.47
CA GLU A 79 4.81 0.86 -16.35
C GLU A 79 4.17 -0.38 -15.71
N ARG A 80 4.96 -1.22 -15.03
CA ARG A 80 4.47 -2.48 -14.41
C ARG A 80 3.79 -2.29 -13.08
N TYR A 81 4.37 -1.46 -12.22
CA TYR A 81 3.79 -1.13 -10.93
C TYR A 81 3.04 0.17 -11.13
N SER A 82 1.75 0.20 -10.77
CA SER A 82 0.88 1.37 -10.99
C SER A 82 1.24 2.56 -10.08
N PHE A 83 2.46 3.05 -10.20
CA PHE A 83 3.02 4.30 -9.67
C PHE A 83 2.53 5.49 -10.48
N ILE A 84 1.25 5.46 -10.85
CA ILE A 84 0.63 6.44 -11.73
C ILE A 84 0.50 7.74 -10.92
N LYS A 85 1.09 8.83 -11.42
CA LYS A 85 0.69 10.18 -11.01
C LYS A 85 -0.78 10.32 -11.40
N ASN A 86 -1.66 10.22 -10.42
CA ASN A 86 -3.08 10.36 -10.66
C ASN A 86 -3.41 11.87 -10.76
N PRO A 87 -3.87 12.35 -11.93
CA PRO A 87 -4.25 13.76 -12.10
C PRO A 87 -5.38 14.18 -11.15
N ASP A 88 -6.25 13.23 -10.78
CA ASP A 88 -7.41 13.48 -9.92
C ASP A 88 -7.06 13.58 -8.43
N GLU A 89 -5.80 13.36 -8.05
CA GLU A 89 -5.34 13.49 -6.66
C GLU A 89 -4.04 14.32 -6.59
N PRO A 90 -4.10 15.62 -6.92
CA PRO A 90 -2.92 16.47 -6.88
C PRO A 90 -2.40 16.60 -5.45
N TYR A 91 -1.09 16.75 -5.32
CA TYR A 91 -0.44 17.15 -4.08
C TYR A 91 0.63 18.20 -4.42
N SER A 92 0.81 19.16 -3.52
CA SER A 92 1.84 20.18 -3.63
C SER A 92 3.05 19.81 -2.76
N THR A 93 4.21 20.30 -3.17
CA THR A 93 5.46 20.16 -2.43
C THR A 93 6.21 21.48 -2.55
N PRO A 94 6.96 21.91 -1.53
CA PRO A 94 7.83 23.08 -1.66
C PRO A 94 8.82 22.90 -2.81
N THR A 95 9.11 23.98 -3.54
CA THR A 95 9.99 23.93 -4.72
C THR A 95 11.41 23.50 -4.36
N GLU A 96 11.88 23.95 -3.20
CA GLU A 96 13.18 23.65 -2.61
C GLU A 96 13.27 22.24 -2.01
N LEU A 97 12.13 21.60 -1.74
CA LEU A 97 12.02 20.26 -1.16
C LEU A 97 11.03 19.42 -1.98
N PRO A 98 11.39 19.02 -3.22
CA PRO A 98 10.50 18.23 -4.05
C PRO A 98 10.25 16.85 -3.43
N TYR A 99 8.98 16.43 -3.43
CA TYR A 99 8.53 15.13 -2.95
C TYR A 99 7.75 14.38 -4.05
N ASP A 100 8.03 13.10 -4.23
CA ASP A 100 7.25 12.21 -5.08
C ASP A 100 6.34 11.32 -4.24
N TRP A 101 5.03 11.55 -4.32
CA TRP A 101 4.05 10.77 -3.57
C TRP A 101 3.61 9.54 -4.37
N PHE A 102 4.35 8.44 -4.19
CA PHE A 102 4.04 7.17 -4.83
C PHE A 102 2.80 6.53 -4.20
N ARG A 103 1.82 6.13 -4.99
CA ARG A 103 0.60 5.47 -4.51
C ARG A 103 0.42 4.10 -5.15
N ALA A 104 -0.27 3.23 -4.44
CA ALA A 104 -0.69 1.92 -4.89
C ALA A 104 -2.21 1.92 -5.01
N ARG A 105 -2.74 1.59 -6.19
CA ARG A 105 -4.17 1.32 -6.37
C ARG A 105 -4.33 -0.09 -6.89
N ASN A 106 -4.50 -1.02 -5.96
CA ASN A 106 -4.74 -2.43 -6.22
C ASN A 106 -5.16 -3.12 -4.93
N VAL A 107 -5.84 -4.25 -5.06
CA VAL A 107 -6.08 -5.14 -3.92
C VAL A 107 -4.73 -5.57 -3.30
N GLY A 108 -4.62 -5.50 -1.98
CA GLY A 108 -3.36 -5.69 -1.24
C GLY A 108 -2.51 -4.44 -1.09
N GLY A 109 -2.79 -3.36 -1.84
CA GLY A 109 -2.05 -2.10 -1.76
C GLY A 109 -0.53 -2.27 -1.96
N ARG A 110 0.27 -1.54 -1.17
CA ARG A 110 1.74 -1.52 -1.30
C ARG A 110 2.44 -2.84 -0.94
N THR A 111 1.78 -3.78 -0.24
CA THR A 111 2.43 -5.07 0.08
C THR A 111 2.65 -5.93 -1.15
N MET A 112 1.98 -5.63 -2.26
CA MET A 112 2.21 -6.32 -3.52
C MET A 112 3.56 -5.97 -4.16
N PHE A 113 4.19 -4.85 -3.77
CA PHE A 113 5.42 -4.41 -4.42
C PHE A 113 6.48 -3.71 -3.56
N TRP A 114 6.33 -3.78 -2.25
CA TRP A 114 7.34 -3.31 -1.30
C TRP A 114 8.63 -4.14 -1.32
N GLY A 115 9.70 -3.59 -0.74
CA GLY A 115 11.01 -4.24 -0.65
C GLY A 115 11.12 -5.38 0.37
N ARG A 116 10.03 -5.77 1.05
CA ARG A 116 9.99 -6.85 2.05
C ARG A 116 11.00 -6.70 3.20
N PHE A 117 11.38 -5.47 3.53
CA PHE A 117 12.14 -5.16 4.74
C PHE A 117 11.18 -5.12 5.93
N ILE A 118 11.37 -6.03 6.89
CA ILE A 118 10.45 -6.24 8.02
C ILE A 118 11.17 -5.91 9.32
N ASN A 119 11.40 -4.62 9.54
CA ASN A 119 12.07 -4.14 10.75
C ASN A 119 11.02 -3.80 11.83
N ARG A 120 11.38 -4.04 13.08
CA ARG A 120 10.66 -3.46 14.23
C ARG A 120 11.35 -2.18 14.65
N PHE A 121 10.57 -1.28 15.23
CA PHE A 121 11.11 -0.10 15.91
C PHE A 121 11.94 -0.52 17.12
N HIS A 122 12.91 0.29 17.51
CA HIS A 122 13.56 0.19 18.80
C HIS A 122 12.69 0.88 19.88
N GLN A 123 12.89 0.54 21.15
CA GLN A 123 12.11 1.11 22.25
C GLN A 123 12.17 2.65 22.33
N THR A 124 13.29 3.23 21.90
CA THR A 124 13.49 4.68 21.88
C THR A 124 12.69 5.37 20.78
N ASP A 125 12.35 4.68 19.69
CA ASP A 125 11.64 5.28 18.55
C ASP A 125 10.19 5.66 18.91
N LEU A 126 9.63 5.01 19.94
CA LEU A 126 8.32 5.36 20.50
C LEU A 126 8.41 6.45 21.58
N LYS A 127 9.62 6.82 22.02
CA LYS A 127 9.88 7.80 23.09
C LYS A 127 10.94 8.83 22.67
N GLY A 128 10.84 9.32 21.44
CA GLY A 128 11.83 10.24 20.85
C GLY A 128 12.06 11.48 21.72
N TYR A 129 10.98 12.15 22.16
CA TYR A 129 11.11 13.38 22.93
C TYR A 129 11.74 13.13 24.29
N SER A 130 11.31 12.10 25.01
CA SER A 130 11.94 11.73 26.29
C SER A 130 13.39 11.24 26.14
N ASN A 131 13.76 10.71 24.97
CA ASN A 131 15.09 10.15 24.72
C ASN A 131 16.13 11.20 24.31
N ASP A 132 15.83 12.06 23.34
CA ASP A 132 16.77 13.04 22.79
C ASP A 132 16.21 14.47 22.68
N GLY A 133 14.99 14.71 23.18
CA GLY A 133 14.32 16.00 23.12
C GLY A 133 13.68 16.33 21.77
N GLN A 134 13.76 15.44 20.77
CA GLN A 134 13.24 15.68 19.42
C GLN A 134 11.88 15.01 19.20
N GLY A 135 11.06 15.63 18.34
CA GLY A 135 9.78 15.06 17.94
C GLY A 135 8.77 14.97 19.09
N LYS A 136 8.12 13.81 19.24
CA LYS A 136 7.09 13.55 20.25
C LYS A 136 7.16 12.11 20.75
N ASP A 137 6.71 11.90 21.98
CA ASP A 137 6.48 10.57 22.52
C ASP A 137 5.13 10.01 22.06
N TRP A 138 5.12 8.74 21.68
CA TRP A 138 3.90 8.01 21.43
C TRP A 138 3.20 7.68 22.75
N PRO A 139 1.86 7.61 22.78
CA PRO A 139 1.10 7.26 23.97
C PRO A 139 1.16 5.75 24.31
N ILE A 140 2.09 5.02 23.71
CA ILE A 140 2.39 3.60 23.94
C ILE A 140 3.90 3.41 24.11
N SER A 141 4.29 2.27 24.63
CA SER A 141 5.67 1.80 24.76
C SER A 141 5.93 0.63 23.81
N TYR A 142 7.19 0.21 23.69
CA TYR A 142 7.53 -0.98 22.92
C TYR A 142 6.98 -2.27 23.54
N ALA A 143 6.75 -2.29 24.85
CA ALA A 143 6.18 -3.45 25.53
C ALA A 143 4.67 -3.65 25.23
N ASP A 144 4.01 -2.64 24.68
CA ASP A 144 2.59 -2.71 24.31
C ASP A 144 2.35 -3.37 22.94
N VAL A 145 3.40 -3.64 22.15
CA VAL A 145 3.34 -4.06 20.72
C VAL A 145 4.18 -5.29 20.37
#